data_AF-A0A1T4Q7U4-F1
#
_entry.id   AF-A0A1T4Q7U4-F1
#
_cell.length_a   1.000
_cell.length_b   1.000
_cell.length_c   1.000
_cell.angle_alpha   90.00
_cell.angle_beta   90.00
_cell.angle_gamma   90.00
#
_symmetry.space_group_name_H-M   'P 1'
#
loop_
_entity.id
_entity.type
_entity.pdbx_description
1 polymer ?
#
loop_
_entity_poly.entity_id
_entity_poly.type
_entity_poly.pdbx_seq_one_letter_code
_entity_poly.pdbx_strand_id
1 'polypeptide(L)'
;MPLSRTPRSPARLATAAAVLLLAPLAPLAHAQSAAADTVEGRVTVTQTENSRWPSGYQAQITITNGTDAPLADWAIEFALPEGAKVHQMWNATLETDADGYTVTPPRWGATVPAGGSYTFGYNGAFSGGETAFTTCTVNGAPCDGGPGEPEEPEYRQVGYFTQWGAADRGYLVKDLAESGQAERLTHINYAFANLDEDGRCFITDEDGQGDAYADYGQTYGAADSVDGVADDPDQPLRGTFNQLRKLKEANPGLRVNIAIGGWAWSDHFSTAALPENREAAVKSCIDLYLRGDLPELNGAGGEGAAAGLFDGIDLDWEWPGTEGEPGNIIRPEDKENFTGLVQEFRDQLDELEREEGREFGLTAFVPANTGAIDAGYEVDKLVEEFDFLNVQGYDFSGAWDRTAGHQSNVRVPEGDPAATPRSYETVIQAYLDRGAEPEDLVMGVPFYGRGWTGVEPGPQGNGLWGAAQGGAPGVWEPGFNDYKVLKEFVGQDGFELYRDDHAGTAWLYNGTDFWNFDDPTAIAQKAAWVREKGLSGIMTWSLDGDDEQGSLVRAFDGELNGRG
;
A
#
# COMPACT_ATOMS: atom_id res chain seq x y z
N MET A 1 -2.12 97.38 -27.51
CA MET A 1 -2.12 98.00 -28.86
C MET A 1 -1.04 97.33 -29.70
N PRO A 2 -1.24 97.05 -30.98
CA PRO A 2 -2.44 96.52 -31.63
C PRO A 2 -2.08 95.33 -32.55
N LEU A 3 -3.09 94.67 -33.14
CA LEU A 3 -3.18 94.19 -34.55
C LEU A 3 -1.98 93.39 -35.14
N SER A 4 -2.10 92.34 -35.93
CA SER A 4 -3.17 91.65 -36.63
C SER A 4 -2.47 90.79 -37.71
N ARG A 5 -3.07 89.63 -38.06
CA ARG A 5 -3.29 89.12 -39.43
C ARG A 5 -2.12 89.10 -40.45
N THR A 6 -1.71 87.86 -40.78
CA THR A 6 -1.67 87.18 -42.12
C THR A 6 -1.35 87.98 -43.40
N PRO A 7 -0.61 87.39 -44.38
CA PRO A 7 -1.26 86.71 -45.53
C PRO A 7 -0.45 85.55 -46.21
N ARG A 8 -1.13 84.47 -46.68
CA ARG A 8 -1.38 84.05 -48.10
C ARG A 8 -0.16 83.56 -48.92
N SER A 9 -0.05 82.28 -49.33
CA SER A 9 -0.63 81.59 -50.52
C SER A 9 0.53 81.09 -51.44
N PRO A 10 0.35 80.29 -52.53
CA PRO A 10 -0.83 79.59 -53.10
C PRO A 10 -0.62 78.06 -53.30
N ALA A 11 -1.64 77.22 -53.17
CA ALA A 11 -2.56 76.71 -54.21
C ALA A 11 -1.92 75.87 -55.35
N ARG A 12 -2.28 74.59 -55.41
CA ARG A 12 -2.88 73.98 -56.62
C ARG A 12 -3.96 72.96 -56.21
N LEU A 13 -5.18 73.22 -56.70
CA LEU A 13 -6.31 72.32 -56.72
C LEU A 13 -6.10 71.25 -57.80
N ALA A 14 -6.54 70.02 -57.51
CA ALA A 14 -7.19 69.15 -58.48
C ALA A 14 -8.25 68.33 -57.74
N THR A 15 -9.51 68.62 -58.04
CA THR A 15 -10.69 67.95 -57.51
C THR A 15 -11.12 66.85 -58.49
N ALA A 16 -11.33 65.62 -58.01
CA ALA A 16 -12.17 64.62 -58.66
C ALA A 16 -12.85 63.76 -57.59
N ALA A 17 -14.09 63.37 -57.86
CA ALA A 17 -15.14 63.12 -56.87
C ALA A 17 -15.16 61.71 -56.22
N ALA A 18 -15.48 61.74 -54.92
CA ALA A 18 -16.32 60.87 -54.10
C ALA A 18 -16.66 59.42 -54.55
N VAL A 19 -16.34 58.46 -53.67
CA VAL A 19 -17.30 57.48 -53.10
C VAL A 19 -16.93 57.25 -51.63
N LEU A 20 -17.88 57.51 -50.73
CA LEU A 20 -17.79 57.20 -49.29
C LEU A 20 -18.05 55.71 -49.05
N LEU A 21 -17.08 55.02 -48.45
CA LEU A 21 -17.27 53.76 -47.75
C LEU A 21 -16.83 53.97 -46.30
N LEU A 22 -17.81 54.01 -45.39
CA LEU A 22 -17.61 53.98 -43.95
C LEU A 22 -17.09 52.60 -43.55
N ALA A 23 -15.81 52.50 -43.21
CA ALA A 23 -15.24 51.35 -42.51
C ALA A 23 -15.29 51.63 -41.00
N PRO A 24 -15.81 50.72 -40.16
CA PRO A 24 -15.80 50.89 -38.72
C PRO A 24 -14.37 50.72 -38.18
N LEU A 25 -13.93 51.69 -37.36
CA LEU A 25 -12.78 51.55 -36.46
C LEU A 25 -13.08 50.42 -35.47
N ALA A 26 -12.48 49.26 -35.68
CA ALA A 26 -12.47 48.20 -34.68
C ALA A 26 -11.47 48.56 -33.57
N PRO A 27 -11.84 48.43 -32.29
CA PRO A 27 -10.87 48.53 -31.20
C PRO A 27 -9.93 47.33 -31.27
N LEU A 28 -8.61 47.58 -31.29
CA LEU A 28 -7.59 46.56 -31.03
C LEU A 28 -7.66 46.17 -29.54
N ALA A 29 -8.62 45.31 -29.21
CA ALA A 29 -8.53 44.51 -28.00
C ALA A 29 -7.38 43.52 -28.21
N HIS A 30 -6.27 43.72 -27.49
CA HIS A 30 -5.30 42.64 -27.30
C HIS A 30 -6.01 41.58 -26.47
N ALA A 31 -6.47 40.51 -27.12
CA ALA A 31 -6.83 39.30 -26.41
C ALA A 31 -5.53 38.76 -25.80
N GLN A 32 -5.34 38.98 -24.50
CA GLN A 32 -4.45 38.12 -23.72
C GLN A 32 -5.04 36.71 -23.80
N SER A 33 -4.35 35.81 -24.50
CA SER A 33 -4.51 34.39 -24.26
C SER A 33 -4.17 34.19 -22.79
N ALA A 34 -5.14 33.76 -21.97
CA ALA A 34 -4.82 33.17 -20.69
C ALA A 34 -3.84 32.02 -20.98
N ALA A 35 -2.66 32.05 -20.36
CA ALA A 35 -1.81 30.87 -20.31
C ALA A 35 -2.62 29.83 -19.55
N ALA A 36 -2.81 28.64 -20.14
CA ALA A 36 -3.28 27.50 -19.36
C ALA A 36 -2.26 27.28 -18.23
N ASP A 37 -2.73 27.08 -17.00
CA ASP A 37 -1.87 26.78 -15.87
C ASP A 37 -1.04 25.54 -16.21
N THR A 38 0.28 25.73 -16.31
CA THR A 38 1.23 24.68 -16.62
C THR A 38 1.72 24.12 -15.30
N VAL A 39 1.53 22.82 -15.07
CA VAL A 39 2.21 22.11 -13.99
C VAL A 39 3.58 21.70 -14.53
N GLU A 40 4.64 22.24 -13.93
CA GLU A 40 6.02 22.00 -14.39
C GLU A 40 6.34 20.50 -14.39
N GLY A 41 6.86 19.99 -15.50
CA GLY A 41 7.25 18.59 -15.66
C GLY A 41 6.10 17.60 -15.87
N ARG A 42 4.82 18.04 -16.00
CA ARG A 42 3.67 17.13 -16.11
C ARG A 42 2.80 17.41 -17.33
N VAL A 43 2.06 16.40 -17.78
CA VAL A 43 1.03 16.54 -18.82
C VAL A 43 -0.32 16.67 -18.13
N THR A 44 -1.09 17.70 -18.49
CA THR A 44 -2.45 17.90 -17.97
C THR A 44 -3.46 17.95 -19.10
N VAL A 45 -4.70 17.60 -18.82
CA VAL A 45 -5.82 17.63 -19.75
C VAL A 45 -6.98 18.34 -19.08
N THR A 46 -7.52 19.35 -19.75
CA THR A 46 -8.69 20.09 -19.30
C THR A 46 -9.81 19.98 -20.30
N GLN A 47 -11.05 19.91 -19.80
CA GLN A 47 -12.26 19.96 -20.60
C GLN A 47 -12.99 21.27 -20.32
N THR A 48 -13.47 21.92 -21.37
CA THR A 48 -14.28 23.14 -21.25
C THR A 48 -15.51 23.02 -22.12
N GLU A 49 -16.69 23.15 -21.51
CA GLU A 49 -17.94 23.29 -22.26
C GLU A 49 -18.04 24.71 -22.81
N ASN A 50 -18.10 24.83 -24.13
CA ASN A 50 -18.12 26.12 -24.82
C ASN A 50 -19.53 26.54 -25.24
N SER A 51 -20.46 25.60 -25.42
CA SER A 51 -21.85 25.91 -25.72
C SER A 51 -22.80 24.77 -25.35
N ARG A 52 -24.08 25.10 -25.12
CA ARG A 52 -25.14 24.16 -24.74
C ARG A 52 -26.47 24.53 -25.39
N TRP A 53 -27.23 23.51 -25.79
CA TRP A 53 -28.60 23.60 -26.33
C TRP A 53 -29.47 22.49 -25.71
N PRO A 54 -30.81 22.47 -25.93
CA PRO A 54 -31.72 21.63 -25.14
C PRO A 54 -31.44 20.11 -25.12
N SER A 55 -30.67 19.57 -26.06
CA SER A 55 -30.38 18.14 -26.17
C SER A 55 -28.92 17.83 -26.48
N GLY A 56 -28.03 18.82 -26.36
CA GLY A 56 -26.63 18.64 -26.69
C GLY A 56 -25.74 19.80 -26.26
N TYR A 57 -24.45 19.57 -26.36
CA TYR A 57 -23.43 20.52 -25.94
C TYR A 57 -22.19 20.40 -26.83
N GLN A 58 -21.34 21.41 -26.79
CA GLN A 58 -20.04 21.42 -27.43
C GLN A 58 -18.96 21.61 -26.36
N ALA A 59 -17.99 20.71 -26.32
CA ALA A 59 -16.85 20.78 -25.42
C ALA A 59 -15.52 20.77 -26.19
N GLN A 60 -14.51 21.31 -25.54
CA GLN A 60 -13.14 21.43 -26.02
C GLN A 60 -12.22 20.76 -25.00
N ILE A 61 -11.29 19.94 -25.47
CA ILE A 61 -10.30 19.26 -24.63
C ILE A 61 -8.92 19.81 -24.99
N THR A 62 -8.17 20.24 -23.99
CA THR A 62 -6.83 20.80 -24.14
C THR A 62 -5.82 19.97 -23.37
N ILE A 63 -4.86 19.39 -24.09
CA ILE A 63 -3.65 18.78 -23.53
C ILE A 63 -2.62 19.88 -23.35
N THR A 64 -2.04 20.00 -22.16
CA THR A 64 -0.91 20.89 -21.87
C THR A 64 0.28 20.04 -21.49
N ASN A 65 1.38 20.14 -22.23
CA ASN A 65 2.59 19.39 -22.00
C ASN A 65 3.61 20.27 -21.27
N GLY A 66 3.67 20.16 -19.94
CA GLY A 66 4.66 20.83 -19.10
C GLY A 66 6.03 20.16 -19.06
N THR A 67 6.25 19.08 -19.82
CA THR A 67 7.53 18.36 -19.87
C THR A 67 8.52 18.99 -20.86
N ASP A 68 9.78 18.54 -20.80
CA ASP A 68 10.87 18.95 -21.71
C ASP A 68 10.91 18.18 -23.04
N ALA A 69 10.00 17.22 -23.25
CA ALA A 69 9.96 16.36 -24.44
C ALA A 69 8.63 16.53 -25.21
N PRO A 70 8.64 16.46 -26.55
CA PRO A 70 7.40 16.48 -27.33
C PRO A 70 6.60 15.19 -27.12
N LEU A 71 5.28 15.32 -26.99
CA LEU A 71 4.35 14.22 -26.77
C LEU A 71 3.64 13.86 -28.09
N ALA A 72 4.07 12.78 -28.74
CA ALA A 72 3.58 12.40 -30.08
C ALA A 72 2.42 11.39 -30.08
N ASP A 73 2.43 10.45 -29.13
CA ASP A 73 1.53 9.29 -29.08
C ASP A 73 0.67 9.32 -27.80
N TRP A 74 -0.02 10.43 -27.58
CA TRP A 74 -0.89 10.57 -26.40
C TRP A 74 -2.16 9.72 -26.51
N ALA A 75 -2.62 9.18 -25.40
CA ALA A 75 -3.92 8.55 -25.24
C ALA A 75 -4.63 9.20 -24.06
N ILE A 76 -5.85 9.67 -24.26
CA ILE A 76 -6.70 10.21 -23.20
C ILE A 76 -7.87 9.27 -23.01
N GLU A 77 -8.06 8.78 -21.81
CA GLU A 77 -9.17 7.91 -21.44
C GLU A 77 -10.05 8.66 -20.45
N PHE A 78 -11.36 8.72 -20.69
CA PHE A 78 -12.26 9.41 -19.79
C PHE A 78 -13.68 8.81 -19.81
N ALA A 79 -14.37 8.98 -18.69
CA ALA A 79 -15.80 8.72 -18.57
C ALA A 79 -16.60 10.01 -18.46
N LEU A 80 -17.88 9.94 -18.83
CA LEU A 80 -18.85 11.03 -18.69
C LEU A 80 -19.99 10.62 -17.73
N PRO A 81 -20.63 11.57 -17.04
CA PRO A 81 -21.75 11.31 -16.15
C PRO A 81 -22.90 10.58 -16.86
N GLU A 82 -23.72 9.87 -16.10
CA GLU A 82 -24.90 9.19 -16.63
C GLU A 82 -25.77 10.17 -17.45
N GLY A 83 -26.10 9.76 -18.68
CA GLY A 83 -26.90 10.56 -19.60
C GLY A 83 -26.10 11.49 -20.51
N ALA A 84 -24.81 11.76 -20.25
CA ALA A 84 -23.92 12.50 -21.14
C ALA A 84 -23.14 11.56 -22.09
N LYS A 85 -23.05 11.91 -23.38
CA LYS A 85 -22.34 11.11 -24.39
C LYS A 85 -21.60 11.97 -25.40
N VAL A 86 -20.50 11.46 -25.94
CA VAL A 86 -19.85 12.02 -27.13
C VAL A 86 -20.63 11.61 -28.38
N HIS A 87 -20.95 12.57 -29.24
CA HIS A 87 -21.66 12.31 -30.51
C HIS A 87 -20.75 12.42 -31.73
N GLN A 88 -19.91 13.46 -31.77
CA GLN A 88 -18.99 13.69 -32.88
C GLN A 88 -17.75 14.43 -32.39
N MET A 89 -16.56 13.91 -32.68
CA MET A 89 -15.26 14.53 -32.37
C MET A 89 -14.54 15.01 -33.63
N TRP A 90 -13.74 16.05 -33.51
CA TRP A 90 -12.84 16.54 -34.56
C TRP A 90 -11.45 16.78 -34.01
N ASN A 91 -10.44 16.77 -34.89
CA ASN A 91 -9.02 16.94 -34.56
C ASN A 91 -8.44 15.88 -33.60
N ALA A 92 -9.13 14.76 -33.40
CA ALA A 92 -8.65 13.59 -32.69
C ALA A 92 -9.39 12.34 -33.21
N THR A 93 -8.89 11.17 -32.84
CA THR A 93 -9.52 9.87 -33.13
C THR A 93 -10.21 9.39 -31.85
N LEU A 94 -11.48 8.98 -31.95
CA LEU A 94 -12.27 8.51 -30.82
C LEU A 94 -12.58 7.02 -30.97
N GLU A 95 -12.32 6.27 -29.93
CA GLU A 95 -12.78 4.90 -29.72
C GLU A 95 -13.70 4.87 -28.50
N THR A 96 -14.64 3.92 -28.47
CA THR A 96 -15.67 3.83 -27.42
C THR A 96 -15.97 2.37 -27.15
N ASP A 97 -15.95 2.00 -25.88
CA ASP A 97 -16.23 0.65 -25.38
C ASP A 97 -17.21 0.69 -24.19
N ALA A 98 -17.21 -0.34 -23.35
CA ALA A 98 -18.06 -0.42 -22.18
C ALA A 98 -17.60 0.50 -21.03
N ASP A 99 -16.30 0.83 -21.01
CA ASP A 99 -15.60 1.43 -19.88
C ASP A 99 -15.41 2.95 -20.09
N GLY A 100 -15.50 3.45 -21.32
CA GLY A 100 -15.57 4.88 -21.58
C GLY A 100 -15.20 5.30 -23.01
N TYR A 101 -14.41 6.37 -23.08
CA TYR A 101 -13.93 6.97 -24.32
C TYR A 101 -12.40 7.01 -24.33
N THR A 102 -11.79 6.47 -25.38
CA THR A 102 -10.35 6.58 -25.63
C THR A 102 -10.11 7.53 -26.80
N VAL A 103 -9.25 8.53 -26.60
CA VAL A 103 -8.93 9.54 -27.60
C VAL A 103 -7.44 9.57 -27.90
N THR A 104 -7.10 9.42 -29.17
CA THR A 104 -5.72 9.40 -29.67
C THR A 104 -5.50 10.44 -30.77
N PRO A 105 -4.23 10.73 -31.15
CA PRO A 105 -3.92 11.62 -32.25
C PRO A 105 -4.71 11.26 -33.53
N PRO A 106 -5.11 12.27 -34.31
CA PRO A 106 -5.67 12.01 -35.62
C PRO A 106 -4.61 11.38 -36.53
N ARG A 107 -5.03 10.61 -37.53
CA ARG A 107 -4.15 9.91 -38.49
C ARG A 107 -3.08 10.76 -39.20
N TRP A 108 -3.17 12.09 -39.15
CA TRP A 108 -2.19 13.02 -39.72
C TRP A 108 -1.14 13.51 -38.69
N GLY A 109 -1.23 13.06 -37.44
CA GLY A 109 -0.36 13.44 -36.33
C GLY A 109 -0.84 14.69 -35.58
N ALA A 110 -0.62 14.71 -34.26
CA ALA A 110 -0.90 15.83 -33.38
C ALA A 110 0.10 15.89 -32.21
N THR A 111 1.39 15.98 -32.51
CA THR A 111 2.43 16.09 -31.47
C THR A 111 2.24 17.37 -30.65
N VAL A 112 2.19 17.24 -29.33
CA VAL A 112 2.16 18.35 -28.38
C VAL A 112 3.61 18.74 -28.04
N PRO A 113 4.10 19.93 -28.45
CA PRO A 113 5.47 20.33 -28.14
C PRO A 113 5.76 20.37 -26.64
N ALA A 114 7.03 20.23 -26.25
CA ALA A 114 7.49 20.53 -24.89
C ALA A 114 7.09 21.97 -24.50
N GLY A 115 6.50 22.16 -23.32
CA GLY A 115 5.90 23.43 -22.87
C GLY A 115 4.70 23.92 -23.70
N GLY A 116 4.16 23.09 -24.59
CA GLY A 116 3.10 23.44 -25.53
C GLY A 116 1.74 22.86 -25.17
N SER A 117 0.73 23.15 -26.00
CA SER A 117 -0.60 22.58 -25.85
C SER A 117 -1.21 22.15 -27.20
N TYR A 118 -2.13 21.19 -27.15
CA TYR A 118 -2.93 20.75 -28.28
C TYR A 118 -4.39 20.70 -27.89
N THR A 119 -5.25 21.19 -28.78
CA THR A 119 -6.67 21.30 -28.49
C THR A 119 -7.52 20.71 -29.61
N PHE A 120 -8.49 19.91 -29.20
CA PHE A 120 -9.51 19.32 -30.06
C PHE A 120 -10.89 19.47 -29.41
N GLY A 121 -11.95 19.05 -30.07
CA GLY A 121 -13.30 19.25 -29.54
C GLY A 121 -14.30 18.24 -30.03
N TYR A 122 -15.45 18.23 -29.37
CA TYR A 122 -16.54 17.34 -29.70
C TYR A 122 -17.90 17.98 -29.42
N ASN A 123 -18.91 17.48 -30.13
CA ASN A 123 -20.31 17.69 -29.79
C ASN A 123 -20.82 16.46 -29.05
N GLY A 124 -21.58 16.67 -27.99
CA GLY A 124 -22.19 15.61 -27.19
C GLY A 124 -23.71 15.75 -27.09
N ALA A 125 -24.34 14.67 -26.63
CA ALA A 125 -25.74 14.64 -26.24
C ALA A 125 -25.83 14.51 -24.70
N PHE A 126 -26.88 15.06 -24.10
CA PHE A 126 -27.12 14.92 -22.65
C PHE A 126 -28.62 14.93 -22.33
N SER A 127 -29.02 14.36 -21.20
CA SER A 127 -30.41 14.29 -20.72
C SER A 127 -30.71 15.16 -19.48
N GLY A 128 -29.97 16.26 -19.31
CA GLY A 128 -29.92 17.06 -18.07
C GLY A 128 -28.68 16.71 -17.24
N GLY A 129 -28.12 17.68 -16.51
CA GLY A 129 -26.94 17.45 -15.64
C GLY A 129 -25.60 17.97 -16.16
N GLU A 130 -24.53 17.57 -15.47
CA GLU A 130 -23.13 17.91 -15.73
C GLU A 130 -22.58 17.15 -16.94
N THR A 131 -21.52 17.69 -17.53
CA THR A 131 -20.85 17.16 -18.73
C THR A 131 -19.33 17.09 -18.55
N ALA A 132 -18.86 17.39 -17.34
CA ALA A 132 -17.46 17.28 -16.94
C ALA A 132 -17.03 15.80 -16.91
N PHE A 133 -15.73 15.52 -17.07
CA PHE A 133 -15.20 14.16 -16.88
C PHE A 133 -15.49 13.64 -15.46
N THR A 134 -15.91 12.38 -15.35
CA THR A 134 -15.99 11.68 -14.05
C THR A 134 -14.70 10.95 -13.73
N THR A 135 -13.99 10.49 -14.75
CA THR A 135 -12.62 9.96 -14.69
C THR A 135 -11.85 10.51 -15.89
N CYS A 136 -10.54 10.72 -15.76
CA CYS A 136 -9.70 11.14 -16.88
C CYS A 136 -8.24 10.79 -16.64
N THR A 137 -7.64 10.05 -17.56
CA THR A 137 -6.19 9.81 -17.62
C THR A 137 -5.61 10.27 -18.96
N VAL A 138 -4.32 10.61 -18.95
CA VAL A 138 -3.49 10.87 -20.12
C VAL A 138 -2.24 9.99 -20.04
N ASN A 139 -2.14 9.01 -20.93
CA ASN A 139 -1.12 7.95 -20.89
C ASN A 139 -1.04 7.25 -19.52
N GLY A 140 -2.19 6.94 -18.91
CA GLY A 140 -2.27 6.28 -17.61
C GLY A 140 -2.06 7.20 -16.39
N ALA A 141 -1.63 8.46 -16.57
CA ALA A 141 -1.54 9.43 -15.48
C ALA A 141 -2.81 10.29 -15.37
N PRO A 142 -3.19 10.84 -14.21
CA PRO A 142 -4.43 11.57 -14.03
C PRO A 142 -4.37 12.89 -14.78
N CYS A 143 -5.48 13.28 -15.39
CA CYS A 143 -5.53 14.46 -16.26
C CYS A 143 -5.25 15.79 -15.56
N ASP A 144 -5.39 15.89 -14.24
CA ASP A 144 -5.02 17.10 -13.49
C ASP A 144 -3.51 17.22 -13.27
N GLY A 145 -2.74 16.21 -13.67
CA GLY A 145 -1.32 16.12 -13.43
C GLY A 145 -0.99 15.76 -11.99
N GLY A 146 -1.90 15.13 -11.24
CA GLY A 146 -1.59 14.43 -9.99
C GLY A 146 -0.57 13.29 -10.20
N PRO A 147 0.02 12.72 -9.12
CA PRO A 147 0.70 11.44 -9.25
C PRO A 147 -0.31 10.42 -9.80
N GLY A 148 0.06 9.65 -10.83
CA GLY A 148 -0.76 8.53 -11.27
C GLY A 148 -0.98 7.55 -10.14
N GLU A 149 -2.13 6.88 -10.17
CA GLU A 149 -2.31 5.64 -9.44
C GLU A 149 -1.09 4.76 -9.82
N PRO A 150 -0.29 4.32 -8.83
CA PRO A 150 0.76 3.37 -9.09
C PRO A 150 0.14 2.18 -9.84
N GLU A 151 0.73 1.73 -10.95
CA GLU A 151 0.35 0.43 -11.52
C GLU A 151 0.45 -0.59 -10.38
N GLU A 152 -0.65 -1.27 -10.06
CA GLU A 152 -0.66 -2.31 -9.03
C GLU A 152 0.49 -3.28 -9.31
N PRO A 153 1.39 -3.51 -8.33
CA PRO A 153 2.57 -4.33 -8.56
C PRO A 153 2.13 -5.75 -8.91
N GLU A 154 2.83 -6.40 -9.86
CA GLU A 154 2.55 -7.80 -10.25
C GLU A 154 2.53 -8.74 -9.03
N TYR A 155 3.35 -8.44 -8.02
CA TYR A 155 3.37 -9.12 -6.73
C TYR A 155 3.40 -8.14 -5.57
N ARG A 156 2.58 -8.43 -4.55
CA ARG A 156 2.60 -7.76 -3.25
C ARG A 156 3.79 -8.25 -2.44
N GLN A 157 4.56 -7.31 -1.90
CA GLN A 157 5.73 -7.57 -1.07
C GLN A 157 5.53 -6.77 0.22
N VAL A 158 4.96 -7.43 1.22
CA VAL A 158 4.48 -6.83 2.46
C VAL A 158 5.48 -7.12 3.57
N GLY A 159 5.85 -6.12 4.36
CA GLY A 159 6.72 -6.32 5.52
C GLY A 159 6.15 -5.71 6.80
N TYR A 160 6.11 -6.49 7.87
CA TYR A 160 5.77 -5.96 9.19
C TYR A 160 6.96 -5.19 9.79
N PHE A 161 6.72 -3.92 10.13
CA PHE A 161 7.67 -3.09 10.88
C PHE A 161 7.16 -2.97 12.32
N THR A 162 7.97 -3.42 13.28
CA THR A 162 7.58 -3.45 14.69
C THR A 162 7.81 -2.09 15.37
N GLN A 163 6.80 -1.57 16.07
CA GLN A 163 6.82 -0.31 16.83
C GLN A 163 7.99 -0.28 17.81
N TRP A 164 8.19 -1.39 18.53
CA TRP A 164 9.26 -1.55 19.51
C TRP A 164 10.64 -1.82 18.89
N GLY A 165 10.72 -2.03 17.57
CA GLY A 165 11.97 -2.39 16.87
C GLY A 165 13.10 -1.40 17.10
N ALA A 166 12.80 -0.10 17.19
CA ALA A 166 13.79 0.93 17.48
C ALA A 166 14.39 0.78 18.88
N ALA A 167 13.54 0.59 19.90
CA ALA A 167 13.97 0.51 21.30
C ALA A 167 14.62 -0.83 21.63
N ASP A 168 14.01 -1.93 21.21
CA ASP A 168 14.41 -3.28 21.63
C ASP A 168 15.50 -3.87 20.74
N ARG A 169 15.42 -3.58 19.43
CA ARG A 169 16.27 -4.21 18.41
C ARG A 169 17.27 -3.26 17.77
N GLY A 170 17.19 -1.97 18.07
CA GLY A 170 18.00 -0.93 17.42
C GLY A 170 17.72 -0.84 15.92
N TYR A 171 16.52 -1.21 15.48
CA TYR A 171 16.11 -1.22 14.08
C TYR A 171 15.18 -0.03 13.79
N LEU A 172 15.67 0.93 13.03
CA LEU A 172 14.99 2.16 12.66
C LEU A 172 14.40 2.08 11.26
N VAL A 173 13.45 2.96 10.93
CA VAL A 173 12.90 3.07 9.56
C VAL A 173 14.00 3.37 8.53
N LYS A 174 15.05 4.08 8.94
CA LYS A 174 16.22 4.36 8.10
C LYS A 174 16.93 3.08 7.64
N ASP A 175 16.91 2.02 8.44
CA ASP A 175 17.58 0.76 8.08
C ASP A 175 16.93 0.11 6.86
N LEU A 176 15.61 0.30 6.66
CA LEU A 176 14.91 -0.14 5.44
C LEU A 176 15.44 0.56 4.18
N ALA A 177 15.79 1.84 4.30
CA ALA A 177 16.36 2.62 3.19
C ALA A 177 17.82 2.22 2.94
N GLU A 178 18.63 2.09 3.99
CA GLU A 178 20.06 1.78 3.88
C GLU A 178 20.32 0.34 3.39
N SER A 179 19.49 -0.62 3.80
CA SER A 179 19.56 -2.01 3.33
C SER A 179 19.04 -2.17 1.89
N GLY A 180 18.26 -1.20 1.40
CA GLY A 180 17.53 -1.25 0.12
C GLY A 180 16.27 -2.12 0.16
N GLN A 181 15.77 -2.48 1.34
CA GLN A 181 14.50 -3.20 1.49
C GLN A 181 13.32 -2.35 1.04
N ALA A 182 13.30 -1.04 1.35
CA ALA A 182 12.17 -0.15 1.05
C ALA A 182 11.81 -0.11 -0.44
N GLU A 183 12.81 -0.12 -1.33
CA GLU A 183 12.61 -0.11 -2.80
C GLU A 183 11.98 -1.40 -3.36
N ARG A 184 11.91 -2.45 -2.52
CA ARG A 184 11.49 -3.82 -2.85
C ARG A 184 10.19 -4.21 -2.18
N LEU A 185 9.71 -3.38 -1.25
CA LEU A 185 8.43 -3.56 -0.61
C LEU A 185 7.38 -2.77 -1.39
N THR A 186 6.18 -3.33 -1.44
CA THR A 186 5.00 -2.62 -1.93
C THR A 186 4.18 -2.11 -0.74
N HIS A 187 4.23 -2.82 0.39
CA HIS A 187 3.52 -2.46 1.61
C HIS A 187 4.41 -2.59 2.84
N ILE A 188 4.24 -1.67 3.80
CA ILE A 188 4.65 -1.85 5.18
C ILE A 188 3.41 -1.93 6.05
N ASN A 189 3.30 -2.98 6.86
CA ASN A 189 2.32 -3.05 7.94
C ASN A 189 3.01 -2.60 9.23
N TYR A 190 2.61 -1.43 9.77
CA TYR A 190 3.14 -0.94 11.04
C TYR A 190 2.46 -1.66 12.21
N ALA A 191 3.24 -2.45 12.95
CA ALA A 191 2.77 -3.27 14.07
C ALA A 191 3.06 -2.58 15.42
N PHE A 192 2.09 -2.33 16.29
CA PHE A 192 0.66 -2.51 16.11
C PHE A 192 -0.10 -1.31 16.65
N ALA A 193 -1.33 -1.14 16.16
CA ALA A 193 -2.36 -0.34 16.79
C ALA A 193 -3.17 -1.21 17.76
N ASN A 194 -3.79 -0.60 18.76
CA ASN A 194 -4.51 -1.30 19.82
C ASN A 194 -5.97 -0.84 19.92
N LEU A 195 -6.83 -1.69 20.50
CA LEU A 195 -8.25 -1.45 20.77
C LEU A 195 -8.50 -1.36 22.27
N ASP A 196 -9.29 -0.40 22.71
CA ASP A 196 -9.68 -0.26 24.12
C ASP A 196 -10.80 -1.24 24.51
N GLU A 197 -11.20 -1.24 25.78
CA GLU A 197 -12.24 -2.14 26.31
C GLU A 197 -13.62 -1.96 25.67
N ASP A 198 -13.88 -0.80 25.05
CA ASP A 198 -15.09 -0.52 24.27
C ASP A 198 -14.94 -0.93 22.79
N GLY A 199 -13.77 -1.43 22.39
CA GLY A 199 -13.44 -1.84 21.04
C GLY A 199 -13.04 -0.69 20.11
N ARG A 200 -12.58 0.46 20.64
CA ARG A 200 -12.16 1.62 19.83
C ARG A 200 -10.65 1.68 19.69
N CYS A 201 -10.16 2.12 18.53
CA CYS A 201 -8.75 2.38 18.35
C CYS A 201 -8.29 3.52 19.25
N PHE A 202 -7.15 3.33 19.90
CA PHE A 202 -6.50 4.35 20.70
C PHE A 202 -4.98 4.29 20.50
N ILE A 203 -4.32 5.35 20.96
CA ILE A 203 -2.86 5.43 21.04
C ILE A 203 -2.52 6.07 22.38
N THR A 204 -1.54 5.51 23.08
CA THR A 204 -1.12 5.94 24.43
C THR A 204 0.37 5.75 24.61
N ASP A 205 0.94 6.42 25.62
CA ASP A 205 2.34 6.26 26.06
C ASP A 205 2.36 5.48 27.38
N GLU A 206 1.84 4.26 27.36
CA GLU A 206 1.68 3.39 28.53
C GLU A 206 2.22 1.99 28.23
N ASP A 207 3.19 1.56 29.05
CA ASP A 207 3.83 0.25 28.95
C ASP A 207 2.79 -0.89 28.89
N GLY A 208 2.94 -1.75 27.89
CA GLY A 208 2.02 -2.85 27.58
C GLY A 208 0.73 -2.47 26.82
N GLN A 209 0.45 -1.18 26.63
CA GLN A 209 -0.73 -0.69 25.89
C GLN A 209 -0.39 0.09 24.62
N GLY A 210 0.75 0.80 24.61
CA GLY A 210 1.26 1.52 23.43
C GLY A 210 2.50 2.38 23.75
N ASP A 211 3.20 2.82 22.71
CA ASP A 211 4.37 3.71 22.80
C ASP A 211 4.20 4.93 21.88
N ALA A 212 3.22 5.77 22.22
CA ALA A 212 2.93 7.01 21.48
C ALA A 212 4.15 7.94 21.41
N TYR A 213 5.06 7.87 22.39
CA TYR A 213 6.31 8.61 22.34
C TYR A 213 7.18 8.14 21.17
N ALA A 214 7.45 6.84 21.02
CA ALA A 214 8.18 6.32 19.88
C ALA A 214 7.45 6.57 18.54
N ASP A 215 6.13 6.41 18.53
CA ASP A 215 5.30 6.58 17.34
C ASP A 215 5.41 8.00 16.76
N TYR A 216 5.10 9.03 17.55
CA TYR A 216 4.98 10.40 17.05
C TYR A 216 5.49 11.50 18.00
N GLY A 217 5.89 11.18 19.23
CA GLY A 217 6.40 12.14 20.21
C GLY A 217 7.92 12.37 20.18
N GLN A 218 8.68 11.36 19.81
CA GLN A 218 10.15 11.35 19.85
C GLN A 218 10.72 12.17 18.70
N THR A 219 11.71 13.03 18.99
CA THR A 219 12.46 13.72 17.92
C THR A 219 13.60 12.85 17.43
N TYR A 220 13.69 12.63 16.12
CA TYR A 220 14.83 11.97 15.49
C TYR A 220 15.90 12.99 15.10
N GLY A 221 17.17 12.65 15.37
CA GLY A 221 18.30 13.42 14.90
C GLY A 221 18.64 13.10 13.44
N ALA A 222 19.38 13.99 12.77
CA ALA A 222 19.76 13.84 11.36
C ALA A 222 20.50 12.52 11.04
N ALA A 223 21.20 11.91 12.00
CA ALA A 223 21.90 10.65 11.80
C ALA A 223 20.94 9.44 11.70
N ASP A 224 19.79 9.55 12.37
CA ASP A 224 18.81 8.48 12.55
C ASP A 224 17.62 8.65 11.60
N SER A 225 17.48 9.82 10.97
CA SER A 225 16.41 10.12 10.02
C SER A 225 16.65 9.56 8.62
N VAL A 226 15.58 9.08 7.99
CA VAL A 226 15.59 8.46 6.64
C VAL A 226 16.22 9.37 5.58
N ASP A 227 15.90 10.66 5.63
CA ASP A 227 16.36 11.69 4.68
C ASP A 227 17.62 12.44 5.13
N GLY A 228 18.18 12.07 6.28
CA GLY A 228 19.32 12.78 6.88
C GLY A 228 18.96 14.15 7.49
N VAL A 229 17.67 14.47 7.66
CA VAL A 229 17.20 15.74 8.23
C VAL A 229 16.55 15.47 9.59
N ALA A 230 17.01 16.15 10.65
CA ALA A 230 16.43 16.02 11.98
C ALA A 230 14.96 16.48 12.01
N ASP A 231 14.16 15.88 12.88
CA ASP A 231 12.80 16.36 13.16
C ASP A 231 12.84 17.74 13.83
N ASP A 232 11.93 18.62 13.43
CA ASP A 232 11.70 19.87 14.16
C ASP A 232 10.93 19.56 15.46
N PRO A 233 11.42 19.98 16.64
CA PRO A 233 10.75 19.71 17.91
C PRO A 233 9.35 20.35 18.04
N ASP A 234 9.02 21.34 17.22
CA ASP A 234 7.72 22.04 17.25
C ASP A 234 6.75 21.53 16.16
N GLN A 235 7.14 20.54 15.34
CA GLN A 235 6.26 19.98 14.31
C GLN A 235 5.27 18.95 14.91
N PRO A 236 4.04 18.85 14.35
CA PRO A 236 2.99 18.00 14.92
C PRO A 236 3.28 16.51 14.78
N LEU A 237 4.02 16.07 13.76
CA LEU A 237 4.34 14.66 13.52
C LEU A 237 5.84 14.42 13.64
N ARG A 238 6.26 13.61 14.61
CA ARG A 238 7.67 13.23 14.81
C ARG A 238 7.78 11.71 14.83
N GLY A 239 8.85 11.18 15.42
CA GLY A 239 8.98 9.77 15.73
C GLY A 239 9.05 8.88 14.50
N THR A 240 8.73 7.62 14.74
CA THR A 240 8.68 6.58 13.71
C THR A 240 7.67 6.92 12.61
N PHE A 241 6.53 7.52 12.95
CA PHE A 241 5.52 7.97 11.98
C PHE A 241 6.07 9.01 11.01
N ASN A 242 6.83 10.00 11.50
CA ASN A 242 7.47 10.95 10.60
C ASN A 242 8.54 10.30 9.73
N GLN A 243 9.29 9.32 10.24
CA GLN A 243 10.27 8.62 9.44
C GLN A 243 9.62 7.75 8.35
N LEU A 244 8.47 7.13 8.62
CA LEU A 244 7.68 6.42 7.61
C LEU A 244 7.17 7.37 6.53
N ARG A 245 6.71 8.57 6.90
CA ARG A 245 6.34 9.62 5.93
C ARG A 245 7.51 9.96 4.99
N LYS A 246 8.70 10.18 5.55
CA LYS A 246 9.93 10.42 4.76
C LYS A 246 10.31 9.23 3.88
N LEU A 247 10.09 8.00 4.36
CA LEU A 247 10.34 6.79 3.57
C LEU A 247 9.40 6.70 2.37
N LYS A 248 8.11 7.03 2.53
CA LYS A 248 7.14 7.12 1.44
C LYS A 248 7.50 8.21 0.43
N GLU A 249 7.96 9.37 0.89
CA GLU A 249 8.44 10.44 -0.01
C GLU A 249 9.62 9.97 -0.87
N ALA A 250 10.51 9.14 -0.32
CA ALA A 250 11.61 8.52 -1.06
C ALA A 250 11.17 7.35 -1.96
N ASN A 251 10.03 6.71 -1.66
CA ASN A 251 9.49 5.54 -2.37
C ASN A 251 8.00 5.76 -2.69
N PRO A 252 7.65 6.56 -3.73
CA PRO A 252 6.26 6.98 -3.96
C PRO A 252 5.24 5.86 -4.26
N GLY A 253 5.70 4.63 -4.54
CA GLY A 253 4.83 3.45 -4.72
C GLY A 253 4.66 2.61 -3.46
N LEU A 254 5.31 2.98 -2.35
CA LEU A 254 5.22 2.26 -1.08
C LEU A 254 3.94 2.66 -0.34
N ARG A 255 3.07 1.69 -0.06
CA ARG A 255 1.90 1.86 0.81
C ARG A 255 2.28 1.52 2.26
N VAL A 256 1.75 2.28 3.23
CA VAL A 256 1.96 2.01 4.66
C VAL A 256 0.62 1.79 5.32
N ASN A 257 0.33 0.57 5.75
CA ASN A 257 -0.88 0.23 6.49
C ASN A 257 -0.59 0.24 8.00
N ILE A 258 -1.59 0.57 8.81
CA ILE A 258 -1.54 0.34 10.25
C ILE A 258 -2.13 -1.04 10.55
N ALA A 259 -1.38 -1.91 11.22
CA ALA A 259 -1.85 -3.23 11.62
C ALA A 259 -2.48 -3.15 13.02
N ILE A 260 -3.76 -3.47 13.14
CA ILE A 260 -4.50 -3.42 14.41
C ILE A 260 -4.45 -4.81 15.05
N GLY A 261 -4.00 -4.88 16.29
CA GLY A 261 -3.99 -6.10 17.11
C GLY A 261 -2.67 -6.84 17.12
N GLY A 262 -2.64 -8.01 16.49
CA GLY A 262 -1.62 -9.03 16.67
C GLY A 262 -1.85 -9.88 17.92
N TRP A 263 -0.97 -10.86 18.15
CA TRP A 263 -1.09 -11.82 19.25
C TRP A 263 -1.48 -11.20 20.61
N ALA A 264 -0.80 -10.13 21.03
CA ALA A 264 -0.94 -9.55 22.36
C ALA A 264 -2.08 -8.52 22.50
N TRP A 265 -2.56 -7.94 21.39
CA TRP A 265 -3.53 -6.83 21.40
C TRP A 265 -4.83 -7.19 20.67
N SER A 266 -5.14 -8.49 20.61
CA SER A 266 -6.38 -9.02 20.02
C SER A 266 -7.55 -9.16 21.01
N ASP A 267 -7.36 -8.78 22.26
CA ASP A 267 -8.28 -9.03 23.38
C ASP A 267 -9.65 -8.36 23.22
N HIS A 268 -9.69 -7.20 22.56
CA HIS A 268 -10.89 -6.39 22.42
C HIS A 268 -11.55 -6.40 21.03
N PHE A 269 -11.01 -7.15 20.06
CA PHE A 269 -11.65 -7.31 18.74
C PHE A 269 -13.07 -7.87 18.82
N SER A 270 -13.29 -8.90 19.64
CA SER A 270 -14.62 -9.49 19.83
C SER A 270 -15.64 -8.45 20.31
N THR A 271 -15.20 -7.44 21.09
CA THR A 271 -16.05 -6.33 21.52
C THR A 271 -16.26 -5.31 20.40
N ALA A 272 -15.22 -4.97 19.64
CA ALA A 272 -15.30 -4.09 18.47
C ALA A 272 -16.27 -4.63 17.41
N ALA A 273 -16.27 -5.94 17.19
CA ALA A 273 -17.05 -6.60 16.14
C ALA A 273 -18.57 -6.69 16.43
N LEU A 274 -19.01 -6.45 17.67
CA LEU A 274 -20.42 -6.48 18.03
C LEU A 274 -21.24 -5.48 17.21
N PRO A 275 -22.48 -5.83 16.77
CA PRO A 275 -23.32 -4.93 15.97
C PRO A 275 -23.54 -3.56 16.61
N GLU A 276 -23.65 -3.49 17.94
CA GLU A 276 -23.82 -2.24 18.69
C GLU A 276 -22.56 -1.37 18.78
N ASN A 277 -21.38 -1.91 18.48
CA ASN A 277 -20.10 -1.23 18.66
C ASN A 277 -19.37 -0.93 17.34
N ARG A 278 -19.53 -1.79 16.31
CA ARG A 278 -18.67 -1.78 15.12
C ARG A 278 -18.58 -0.44 14.40
N GLU A 279 -19.69 0.28 14.22
CA GLU A 279 -19.69 1.58 13.55
C GLU A 279 -18.77 2.57 14.26
N ALA A 280 -18.86 2.62 15.59
CA ALA A 280 -18.02 3.50 16.42
C ALA A 280 -16.57 3.01 16.51
N ALA A 281 -16.35 1.70 16.51
CA ALA A 281 -15.02 1.09 16.48
C ALA A 281 -14.28 1.47 15.19
N VAL A 282 -14.86 1.16 14.03
CA VAL A 282 -14.30 1.48 12.72
C VAL A 282 -14.03 2.96 12.58
N LYS A 283 -15.00 3.81 12.94
CA LYS A 283 -14.85 5.26 12.86
C LYS A 283 -13.65 5.75 13.68
N SER A 284 -13.46 5.23 14.89
CA SER A 284 -12.34 5.62 15.76
C SER A 284 -10.98 5.28 15.14
N CYS A 285 -10.87 4.14 14.45
CA CYS A 285 -9.65 3.72 13.77
C CYS A 285 -9.36 4.59 12.54
N ILE A 286 -10.39 4.90 11.75
CA ILE A 286 -10.28 5.78 10.58
C ILE A 286 -9.90 7.20 10.99
N ASP A 287 -10.57 7.77 11.99
CA ASP A 287 -10.25 9.11 12.50
C ASP A 287 -8.80 9.18 13.01
N LEU A 288 -8.39 8.20 13.83
CA LEU A 288 -7.07 8.21 14.45
C LEU A 288 -5.94 8.03 13.43
N TYR A 289 -6.04 7.04 12.55
CA TYR A 289 -4.92 6.64 11.70
C TYR A 289 -5.00 7.17 10.27
N LEU A 290 -6.18 7.16 9.63
CA LEU A 290 -6.29 7.57 8.22
C LEU A 290 -6.48 9.08 8.10
N ARG A 291 -7.40 9.66 8.88
CA ARG A 291 -7.49 11.12 9.02
C ARG A 291 -6.31 11.69 9.80
N GLY A 292 -5.68 10.87 10.64
CA GLY A 292 -4.44 11.20 11.33
C GLY A 292 -4.64 12.10 12.55
N ASP A 293 -5.80 11.99 13.21
CA ASP A 293 -6.19 12.78 14.39
C ASP A 293 -5.51 12.25 15.67
N LEU A 294 -4.20 12.48 15.76
CA LEU A 294 -3.40 11.99 16.87
C LEU A 294 -3.68 12.77 18.16
N PRO A 295 -3.74 12.11 19.34
CA PRO A 295 -3.80 12.78 20.63
C PRO A 295 -2.59 13.69 20.86
N GLU A 296 -2.82 14.81 21.54
CA GLU A 296 -1.74 15.72 21.94
C GLU A 296 -0.78 15.05 22.93
N LEU A 297 0.50 14.95 22.55
CA LEU A 297 1.59 14.39 23.34
C LEU A 297 2.81 15.31 23.26
N ASN A 298 3.09 16.02 24.37
CA ASN A 298 4.28 16.87 24.49
C ASN A 298 4.48 17.86 23.32
N GLY A 299 3.40 18.43 22.81
CA GLY A 299 3.39 19.38 21.68
C GLY A 299 3.47 18.74 20.28
N ALA A 300 3.37 17.42 20.18
CA ALA A 300 3.06 16.71 18.94
C ALA A 300 1.62 16.16 18.99
N GLY A 301 1.12 15.72 17.85
CA GLY A 301 -0.25 15.33 17.63
C GLY A 301 -1.12 16.50 17.18
N GLY A 302 -2.42 16.31 17.30
CA GLY A 302 -3.45 17.22 16.81
C GLY A 302 -4.22 16.65 15.61
N GLU A 303 -5.31 17.32 15.28
CA GLU A 303 -6.17 17.01 14.13
C GLU A 303 -5.34 17.02 12.83
N GLY A 304 -5.42 15.93 12.07
CA GLY A 304 -4.69 15.75 10.81
C GLY A 304 -3.16 15.66 10.93
N ALA A 305 -2.59 15.49 12.13
CA ALA A 305 -1.15 15.45 12.33
C ALA A 305 -0.45 14.35 11.50
N ALA A 306 -1.10 13.18 11.37
CA ALA A 306 -0.61 12.06 10.57
C ALA A 306 -1.35 11.87 9.23
N ALA A 307 -2.15 12.84 8.78
CA ALA A 307 -2.92 12.72 7.55
C ALA A 307 -2.02 12.35 6.35
N GLY A 308 -2.43 11.34 5.57
CA GLY A 308 -1.71 10.83 4.41
C GLY A 308 -0.50 9.95 4.72
N LEU A 309 -0.18 9.69 6.00
CA LEU A 309 0.85 8.72 6.38
C LEU A 309 0.39 7.30 6.07
N PHE A 310 -0.79 6.91 6.56
CA PHE A 310 -1.31 5.57 6.39
C PHE A 310 -2.17 5.48 5.12
N ASP A 311 -2.03 4.38 4.39
CA ASP A 311 -2.73 4.06 3.14
C ASP A 311 -3.73 2.93 3.29
N GLY A 312 -3.95 2.46 4.52
CA GLY A 312 -4.86 1.36 4.78
C GLY A 312 -4.81 0.84 6.20
N ILE A 313 -5.66 -0.15 6.44
CA ILE A 313 -5.84 -0.87 7.70
C ILE A 313 -5.55 -2.35 7.45
N ASP A 314 -4.69 -2.93 8.27
CA ASP A 314 -4.50 -4.39 8.33
C ASP A 314 -5.13 -4.91 9.63
N LEU A 315 -6.06 -5.86 9.53
CA LEU A 315 -6.74 -6.46 10.66
C LEU A 315 -6.03 -7.74 11.09
N ASP A 316 -5.39 -7.71 12.26
CA ASP A 316 -4.66 -8.83 12.82
C ASP A 316 -5.36 -9.34 14.09
N TRP A 317 -6.57 -9.90 13.92
CA TRP A 317 -7.32 -10.52 15.03
C TRP A 317 -6.92 -11.99 15.19
N GLU A 318 -6.20 -12.28 16.28
CA GLU A 318 -5.79 -13.63 16.67
C GLU A 318 -6.57 -14.14 17.90
N TRP A 319 -7.67 -14.90 17.77
CA TRP A 319 -8.39 -15.29 16.55
C TRP A 319 -9.91 -15.23 16.80
N PRO A 320 -10.73 -14.84 15.82
CA PRO A 320 -12.18 -14.86 15.99
C PRO A 320 -12.68 -16.27 16.28
N GLY A 321 -13.48 -16.42 17.34
CA GLY A 321 -14.13 -17.69 17.69
C GLY A 321 -13.21 -18.79 18.26
N THR A 322 -11.91 -18.55 18.45
CA THR A 322 -10.98 -19.53 19.06
C THR A 322 -9.99 -18.87 20.02
N GLU A 323 -9.26 -19.68 20.79
CA GLU A 323 -8.23 -19.19 21.71
C GLU A 323 -7.03 -18.63 20.94
N GLY A 324 -6.64 -17.39 21.28
CA GLY A 324 -5.37 -16.76 20.93
C GLY A 324 -4.50 -16.60 22.18
N GLU A 325 -4.01 -15.38 22.43
CA GLU A 325 -3.34 -15.09 23.70
C GLU A 325 -4.29 -15.34 24.91
N PRO A 326 -3.80 -15.94 26.01
CA PRO A 326 -4.58 -16.10 27.23
C PRO A 326 -5.10 -14.76 27.76
N GLY A 327 -6.41 -14.55 27.65
CA GLY A 327 -7.06 -13.30 28.07
C GLY A 327 -8.07 -12.80 27.05
N ASN A 328 -7.91 -13.21 25.78
CA ASN A 328 -8.77 -12.74 24.70
C ASN A 328 -10.25 -13.06 24.94
N ILE A 329 -11.11 -12.09 24.63
CA ILE A 329 -12.55 -12.26 24.69
C ILE A 329 -12.98 -13.06 23.46
N ILE A 330 -13.68 -14.18 23.68
CA ILE A 330 -14.13 -15.08 22.61
C ILE A 330 -15.64 -15.27 22.76
N ARG A 331 -16.38 -15.03 21.66
CA ARG A 331 -17.83 -15.22 21.58
C ARG A 331 -18.19 -16.20 20.46
N PRO A 332 -19.26 -16.99 20.63
CA PRO A 332 -19.69 -17.91 19.57
C PRO A 332 -20.17 -17.20 18.30
N GLU A 333 -20.57 -15.92 18.39
CA GLU A 333 -20.96 -15.08 17.25
C GLU A 333 -19.78 -14.35 16.58
N ASP A 334 -18.54 -14.56 17.02
CA ASP A 334 -17.36 -13.85 16.48
C ASP A 334 -17.18 -14.06 14.97
N LYS A 335 -17.60 -15.22 14.45
CA LYS A 335 -17.51 -15.51 13.02
C LYS A 335 -18.31 -14.52 12.18
N GLU A 336 -19.61 -14.42 12.43
CA GLU A 336 -20.47 -13.50 11.69
C GLU A 336 -20.21 -12.04 12.08
N ASN A 337 -19.78 -11.79 13.32
CA ASN A 337 -19.40 -10.45 13.76
C ASN A 337 -18.13 -9.96 13.08
N PHE A 338 -17.14 -10.82 12.84
CA PHE A 338 -15.94 -10.43 12.11
C PHE A 338 -16.27 -10.04 10.67
N THR A 339 -17.05 -10.84 9.95
CA THR A 339 -17.57 -10.45 8.61
C THR A 339 -18.23 -9.09 8.66
N GLY A 340 -19.11 -8.89 9.65
CA GLY A 340 -19.81 -7.62 9.81
C GLY A 340 -18.94 -6.42 10.20
N LEU A 341 -17.81 -6.66 10.88
CA LEU A 341 -16.81 -5.63 11.17
C LEU A 341 -16.03 -5.24 9.92
N VAL A 342 -15.64 -6.23 9.10
CA VAL A 342 -14.91 -6.01 7.85
C VAL A 342 -15.76 -5.22 6.85
N GLN A 343 -17.05 -5.58 6.73
CA GLN A 343 -17.99 -4.83 5.90
C GLN A 343 -18.15 -3.38 6.36
N GLU A 344 -18.21 -3.14 7.67
CA GLU A 344 -18.26 -1.78 8.22
C GLU A 344 -16.97 -0.99 7.91
N PHE A 345 -15.80 -1.63 7.99
CA PHE A 345 -14.54 -1.01 7.53
C PHE A 345 -14.62 -0.64 6.05
N ARG A 346 -15.01 -1.57 5.17
CA ARG A 346 -15.10 -1.30 3.73
C ARG A 346 -16.08 -0.16 3.43
N ASP A 347 -17.28 -0.17 4.01
CA ASP A 347 -18.28 0.89 3.84
C ASP A 347 -17.75 2.28 4.22
N GLN A 348 -17.04 2.40 5.35
CA GLN A 348 -16.48 3.68 5.80
C GLN A 348 -15.22 4.08 5.03
N LEU A 349 -14.41 3.12 4.57
CA LEU A 349 -13.28 3.39 3.68
C LEU A 349 -13.78 3.91 2.33
N ASP A 350 -14.77 3.29 1.70
CA ASP A 350 -15.36 3.75 0.43
C ASP A 350 -15.93 5.17 0.54
N GLU A 351 -16.45 5.57 1.72
CA GLU A 351 -16.83 6.96 1.99
C GLU A 351 -15.61 7.88 2.02
N LEU A 352 -14.57 7.50 2.78
CA LEU A 352 -13.34 8.28 2.87
C LEU A 352 -12.65 8.42 1.50
N GLU A 353 -12.63 7.37 0.69
CA GLU A 353 -12.06 7.40 -0.66
C GLU A 353 -12.78 8.40 -1.56
N ARG A 354 -14.11 8.45 -1.49
CA ARG A 354 -14.92 9.45 -2.21
C ARG A 354 -14.69 10.86 -1.70
N GLU A 355 -14.45 11.04 -0.40
CA GLU A 355 -14.14 12.33 0.21
C GLU A 355 -12.75 12.84 -0.19
N GLU A 356 -11.74 11.98 -0.16
CA GLU A 356 -10.33 12.36 -0.33
C GLU A 356 -9.79 12.16 -1.75
N GLY A 357 -10.49 11.40 -2.59
CA GLY A 357 -10.07 11.12 -3.97
C GLY A 357 -8.83 10.24 -4.06
N ARG A 358 -8.66 9.31 -3.12
CA ARG A 358 -7.57 8.32 -3.06
C ARG A 358 -8.10 7.01 -2.49
N GLU A 359 -7.48 5.89 -2.86
CA GLU A 359 -7.82 4.56 -2.36
C GLU A 359 -7.20 4.29 -0.98
N PHE A 360 -7.86 3.43 -0.19
CA PHE A 360 -7.36 2.90 1.07
C PHE A 360 -7.45 1.37 1.09
N GLY A 361 -6.33 0.72 1.40
CA GLY A 361 -6.28 -0.73 1.52
C GLY A 361 -6.96 -1.23 2.79
N LEU A 362 -7.66 -2.36 2.69
CA LEU A 362 -8.13 -3.17 3.80
C LEU A 362 -7.56 -4.57 3.64
N THR A 363 -6.71 -4.99 4.57
CA THR A 363 -6.04 -6.29 4.56
C THR A 363 -6.22 -7.00 5.89
N ALA A 364 -5.83 -8.27 5.98
CA ALA A 364 -5.84 -8.99 7.26
C ALA A 364 -4.73 -10.03 7.34
N PHE A 365 -4.21 -10.25 8.56
CA PHE A 365 -3.46 -11.45 8.89
C PHE A 365 -4.41 -12.58 9.29
N VAL A 366 -4.24 -13.77 8.69
CA VAL A 366 -5.19 -14.88 8.83
C VAL A 366 -4.51 -16.21 9.15
N PRO A 367 -5.15 -17.11 9.92
CA PRO A 367 -4.47 -18.22 10.57
C PRO A 367 -4.10 -19.37 9.63
N ALA A 368 -3.01 -20.06 9.95
CA ALA A 368 -2.70 -21.36 9.34
C ALA A 368 -3.61 -22.50 9.85
N ASN A 369 -4.19 -22.33 11.03
CA ASN A 369 -4.96 -23.37 11.70
C ASN A 369 -6.36 -23.49 11.09
N THR A 370 -6.63 -24.59 10.38
CA THR A 370 -7.94 -24.82 9.74
C THR A 370 -9.12 -24.79 10.71
N GLY A 371 -8.92 -25.18 11.97
CA GLY A 371 -9.94 -25.08 13.00
C GLY A 371 -10.28 -23.63 13.37
N ALA A 372 -9.28 -22.74 13.39
CA ALA A 372 -9.50 -21.31 13.58
C ALA A 372 -10.18 -20.68 12.35
N ILE A 373 -9.77 -21.07 11.13
CA ILE A 373 -10.46 -20.66 9.90
C ILE A 373 -11.95 -21.03 9.96
N ASP A 374 -12.27 -22.29 10.29
CA ASP A 374 -13.66 -22.78 10.35
C ASP A 374 -14.50 -22.06 11.41
N ALA A 375 -13.89 -21.78 12.56
CA ALA A 375 -14.57 -21.18 13.70
C ALA A 375 -14.77 -19.66 13.57
N GLY A 376 -13.88 -18.95 12.85
CA GLY A 376 -13.83 -17.50 12.87
C GLY A 376 -14.05 -16.77 11.54
N TYR A 377 -13.93 -17.46 10.40
CA TYR A 377 -13.85 -16.79 9.10
C TYR A 377 -14.91 -17.30 8.12
N GLU A 378 -15.73 -16.39 7.59
CA GLU A 378 -16.57 -16.61 6.39
C GLU A 378 -15.78 -16.23 5.15
N VAL A 379 -14.76 -17.04 4.82
CA VAL A 379 -13.74 -16.71 3.79
C VAL A 379 -14.36 -16.25 2.47
N ASP A 380 -15.41 -16.91 1.99
CA ASP A 380 -16.12 -16.58 0.75
C ASP A 380 -16.71 -15.17 0.72
N LYS A 381 -17.07 -14.62 1.89
CA LYS A 381 -17.55 -13.24 2.01
C LYS A 381 -16.41 -12.27 2.27
N LEU A 382 -15.44 -12.67 3.08
CA LEU A 382 -14.34 -11.81 3.49
C LEU A 382 -13.44 -11.43 2.31
N VAL A 383 -13.19 -12.34 1.37
CA VAL A 383 -12.39 -12.04 0.18
C VAL A 383 -13.05 -11.03 -0.77
N GLU A 384 -14.36 -10.80 -0.68
CA GLU A 384 -15.04 -9.75 -1.44
C GLU A 384 -14.77 -8.34 -0.87
N GLU A 385 -14.35 -8.26 0.40
CA GLU A 385 -14.19 -7.00 1.14
C GLU A 385 -12.72 -6.61 1.36
N PHE A 386 -11.82 -7.59 1.40
CA PHE A 386 -10.37 -7.38 1.56
C PHE A 386 -9.66 -7.25 0.22
N ASP A 387 -8.64 -6.39 0.16
CA ASP A 387 -7.75 -6.29 -1.00
C ASP A 387 -6.87 -7.53 -1.16
N PHE A 388 -6.44 -8.10 -0.03
CA PHE A 388 -5.76 -9.40 0.06
C PHE A 388 -5.64 -9.87 1.51
N LEU A 389 -5.36 -11.16 1.68
CA LEU A 389 -5.13 -11.80 2.96
C LEU A 389 -3.65 -12.19 3.11
N ASN A 390 -3.01 -11.71 4.18
CA ASN A 390 -1.70 -12.15 4.64
C ASN A 390 -1.86 -13.49 5.39
N VAL A 391 -1.62 -14.61 4.71
CA VAL A 391 -1.87 -15.94 5.29
C VAL A 391 -0.64 -16.42 6.05
N GLN A 392 -0.81 -16.80 7.33
CA GLN A 392 0.25 -17.32 8.18
C GLN A 392 0.92 -18.55 7.56
N GLY A 393 2.24 -18.47 7.35
CA GLY A 393 3.04 -19.56 6.78
C GLY A 393 4.21 -20.01 7.65
N TYR A 394 4.07 -19.82 8.94
CA TYR A 394 5.05 -20.12 9.96
C TYR A 394 4.37 -20.65 11.23
N ASP A 395 5.17 -20.98 12.25
CA ASP A 395 4.71 -21.49 13.54
C ASP A 395 3.98 -22.85 13.49
N PHE A 396 4.28 -23.66 12.48
CA PHE A 396 3.76 -25.02 12.38
C PHE A 396 4.34 -25.96 13.44
N SER A 397 5.51 -25.63 13.98
CA SER A 397 6.11 -26.28 15.15
C SER A 397 6.97 -25.29 15.93
N GLY A 398 7.13 -25.52 17.22
CA GLY A 398 7.94 -24.66 18.09
C GLY A 398 8.33 -25.32 19.40
N ALA A 399 8.97 -24.58 20.30
CA ALA A 399 9.44 -25.11 21.59
C ALA A 399 8.31 -25.62 22.53
N TRP A 400 7.04 -25.33 22.20
CA TRP A 400 5.87 -25.94 22.81
C TRP A 400 5.71 -27.43 22.46
N ASP A 401 6.28 -27.87 21.33
CA ASP A 401 6.34 -29.27 20.92
C ASP A 401 7.54 -30.00 21.55
N ARG A 402 7.36 -31.29 21.84
CA ARG A 402 8.42 -32.18 22.37
C ARG A 402 9.25 -32.84 21.28
N THR A 403 9.05 -32.47 20.04
CA THR A 403 9.73 -33.00 18.87
C THR A 403 10.18 -31.83 18.01
N ALA A 404 11.47 -31.80 17.65
CA ALA A 404 12.00 -30.79 16.75
C ALA A 404 11.45 -31.00 15.33
N GLY A 405 11.08 -29.92 14.65
CA GLY A 405 10.40 -29.99 13.36
C GLY A 405 10.55 -28.74 12.51
N HIS A 406 9.87 -28.74 11.36
CA HIS A 406 9.80 -27.58 10.49
C HIS A 406 8.67 -26.65 10.94
N GLN A 407 8.98 -25.36 11.05
CA GLN A 407 8.04 -24.33 11.46
C GLN A 407 7.38 -23.62 10.28
N SER A 408 7.98 -23.65 9.09
CA SER A 408 7.55 -22.83 7.94
C SER A 408 7.63 -23.54 6.58
N ASN A 409 7.54 -24.88 6.57
CA ASN A 409 7.65 -25.66 5.34
C ASN A 409 6.49 -25.39 4.35
N VAL A 410 6.82 -25.25 3.07
CA VAL A 410 5.86 -25.07 1.96
C VAL A 410 5.06 -26.34 1.70
N ARG A 411 5.73 -27.49 1.71
CA ARG A 411 5.12 -28.81 1.47
C ARG A 411 5.28 -29.72 2.66
N VAL A 412 4.42 -30.71 2.78
CA VAL A 412 4.52 -31.73 3.84
C VAL A 412 5.85 -32.46 3.67
N PRO A 413 6.74 -32.46 4.68
CA PRO A 413 8.05 -33.09 4.59
C PRO A 413 7.94 -34.62 4.53
N GLU A 414 8.88 -35.27 3.86
CA GLU A 414 8.92 -36.74 3.86
C GLU A 414 9.22 -37.27 5.26
N GLY A 415 8.33 -38.13 5.76
CA GLY A 415 8.49 -38.75 7.07
C GLY A 415 8.09 -37.89 8.26
N ASP A 416 7.30 -36.83 8.05
CA ASP A 416 6.67 -36.06 9.13
C ASP A 416 5.89 -37.01 10.08
N PRO A 417 6.23 -37.05 11.39
CA PRO A 417 5.60 -37.95 12.35
C PRO A 417 4.24 -37.45 12.85
N ALA A 418 3.83 -36.23 12.52
CA ALA A 418 2.57 -35.66 12.97
C ALA A 418 1.36 -36.48 12.45
N ALA A 419 0.34 -36.62 13.29
CA ALA A 419 -0.92 -37.28 12.88
C ALA A 419 -1.65 -36.49 11.77
N THR A 420 -1.49 -35.17 11.80
CA THR A 420 -1.99 -34.23 10.79
C THR A 420 -0.83 -33.31 10.40
N PRO A 421 0.02 -33.74 9.44
CA PRO A 421 1.14 -32.92 8.95
C PRO A 421 0.64 -31.58 8.42
N ARG A 422 1.38 -30.51 8.73
CA ARG A 422 1.05 -29.14 8.31
C ARG A 422 2.09 -28.64 7.32
N SER A 423 1.63 -27.85 6.37
CA SER A 423 2.46 -27.18 5.39
C SER A 423 1.71 -25.98 4.81
N TYR A 424 2.43 -25.06 4.20
CA TYR A 424 1.79 -23.93 3.54
C TYR A 424 0.81 -24.35 2.43
N GLU A 425 1.15 -25.38 1.65
CA GLU A 425 0.27 -25.92 0.61
C GLU A 425 -1.06 -26.42 1.18
N THR A 426 -1.04 -27.09 2.34
CA THR A 426 -2.27 -27.53 3.01
C THR A 426 -3.08 -26.35 3.57
N VAL A 427 -2.43 -25.27 3.99
CA VAL A 427 -3.10 -24.04 4.47
C VAL A 427 -3.79 -23.33 3.32
N ILE A 428 -3.08 -23.07 2.22
CA ILE A 428 -3.63 -22.44 1.02
C ILE A 428 -4.82 -23.24 0.48
N GLN A 429 -4.70 -24.57 0.39
CA GLN A 429 -5.83 -25.39 -0.05
C GLN A 429 -7.07 -25.22 0.84
N ALA A 430 -6.89 -25.01 2.15
CA ALA A 430 -8.00 -24.76 3.06
C ALA A 430 -8.73 -23.44 2.77
N TYR A 431 -8.02 -22.37 2.39
CA TYR A 431 -8.65 -21.12 1.97
C TYR A 431 -9.37 -21.28 0.63
N LEU A 432 -8.75 -21.94 -0.35
CA LEU A 432 -9.35 -22.19 -1.66
C LEU A 432 -10.64 -23.03 -1.54
N ASP A 433 -10.63 -24.06 -0.69
CA ASP A 433 -11.81 -24.89 -0.42
C ASP A 433 -12.97 -24.10 0.24
N ARG A 434 -12.69 -22.90 0.75
CA ARG A 434 -13.64 -22.01 1.44
C ARG A 434 -14.00 -20.75 0.64
N GLY A 435 -13.58 -20.68 -0.62
CA GLY A 435 -14.05 -19.65 -1.57
C GLY A 435 -13.02 -18.59 -1.95
N ALA A 436 -11.82 -18.60 -1.36
CA ALA A 436 -10.75 -17.72 -1.85
C ALA A 436 -10.22 -18.19 -3.21
N GLU A 437 -9.70 -17.25 -3.98
CA GLU A 437 -8.92 -17.48 -5.19
C GLU A 437 -7.42 -17.27 -4.88
N PRO A 438 -6.49 -17.84 -5.69
CA PRO A 438 -5.05 -17.67 -5.45
C PRO A 438 -4.61 -16.20 -5.33
N GLU A 439 -5.18 -15.32 -6.15
CA GLU A 439 -4.89 -13.88 -6.15
C GLU A 439 -5.30 -13.13 -4.87
N ASP A 440 -6.20 -13.69 -4.07
CA ASP A 440 -6.58 -13.12 -2.78
C ASP A 440 -5.51 -13.33 -1.70
N LEU A 441 -4.56 -14.24 -1.92
CA LEU A 441 -3.70 -14.79 -0.86
C LEU A 441 -2.23 -14.37 -1.04
N VAL A 442 -1.66 -13.83 0.03
CA VAL A 442 -0.25 -13.42 0.15
C VAL A 442 0.46 -14.36 1.14
N MET A 443 1.64 -14.87 0.75
CA MET A 443 2.38 -15.85 1.55
C MET A 443 3.15 -15.25 2.72
N GLY A 444 2.72 -15.53 3.95
CA GLY A 444 3.47 -15.19 5.16
C GLY A 444 4.74 -16.04 5.32
N VAL A 445 5.90 -15.38 5.49
CA VAL A 445 7.20 -16.03 5.74
C VAL A 445 7.88 -15.47 7.00
N PRO A 446 8.57 -16.30 7.80
CA PRO A 446 9.25 -15.86 9.00
C PRO A 446 10.66 -15.37 8.69
N PHE A 447 11.02 -14.22 9.23
CA PHE A 447 12.40 -13.70 9.29
C PHE A 447 13.08 -14.08 10.61
N TYR A 448 12.64 -15.19 11.20
CA TYR A 448 13.12 -15.76 12.45
C TYR A 448 13.09 -17.30 12.37
N GLY A 449 13.73 -17.93 13.35
CA GLY A 449 13.74 -19.37 13.54
C GLY A 449 13.11 -19.80 14.85
N ARG A 450 12.59 -21.03 14.87
CA ARG A 450 12.18 -21.73 16.08
C ARG A 450 13.16 -22.84 16.42
N GLY A 451 13.45 -23.00 17.72
CA GLY A 451 14.54 -23.83 18.17
C GLY A 451 14.28 -24.68 19.41
N TRP A 452 15.01 -25.78 19.50
CA TRP A 452 14.92 -26.78 20.56
C TRP A 452 16.31 -27.18 21.05
N THR A 453 16.42 -27.54 22.34
CA THR A 453 17.65 -28.06 22.94
C THR A 453 17.47 -29.47 23.49
N GLY A 454 18.58 -30.18 23.65
CA GLY A 454 18.59 -31.58 24.07
C GLY A 454 17.96 -32.50 23.04
N VAL A 455 18.06 -32.14 21.76
CA VAL A 455 17.44 -32.80 20.62
C VAL A 455 18.22 -34.07 20.27
N GLU A 456 17.53 -35.20 20.34
CA GLU A 456 18.07 -36.48 19.88
C GLU A 456 18.35 -36.46 18.36
N PRO A 457 19.24 -37.32 17.82
CA PRO A 457 19.67 -37.23 16.42
C PRO A 457 18.56 -37.40 15.35
N GLY A 458 17.38 -37.90 15.73
CA GLY A 458 16.30 -38.21 14.79
C GLY A 458 16.64 -39.38 13.83
N PRO A 459 15.75 -39.71 12.88
CA PRO A 459 15.92 -40.86 11.99
C PRO A 459 17.14 -40.80 11.07
N GLN A 460 17.55 -39.59 10.67
CA GLN A 460 18.66 -39.37 9.72
C GLN A 460 19.95 -38.86 10.39
N GLY A 461 19.95 -38.67 11.71
CA GLY A 461 21.11 -38.18 12.45
C GLY A 461 21.34 -36.67 12.39
N ASN A 462 20.39 -35.91 11.83
CA ASN A 462 20.44 -34.47 11.60
C ASN A 462 19.52 -33.66 12.53
N GLY A 463 19.03 -34.28 13.61
CA GLY A 463 18.18 -33.66 14.64
C GLY A 463 16.70 -33.52 14.26
N LEU A 464 16.36 -33.56 12.97
CA LEU A 464 14.98 -33.45 12.51
C LEU A 464 14.14 -34.64 13.01
N TRP A 465 12.97 -34.35 13.56
CA TRP A 465 12.08 -35.31 14.22
C TRP A 465 12.67 -35.96 15.50
N GLY A 466 13.76 -35.39 16.02
CA GLY A 466 14.33 -35.79 17.30
C GLY A 466 13.47 -35.33 18.49
N ALA A 467 13.41 -36.13 19.55
CA ALA A 467 12.79 -35.73 20.80
C ALA A 467 13.59 -34.58 21.44
N ALA A 468 12.89 -33.57 21.96
CA ALA A 468 13.46 -32.35 22.52
C ALA A 468 13.11 -32.18 24.00
N GLN A 469 13.99 -31.48 24.74
CA GLN A 469 13.83 -31.26 26.19
C GLN A 469 13.22 -29.88 26.51
N GLY A 470 13.37 -28.90 25.61
CA GLY A 470 12.80 -27.56 25.71
C GLY A 470 13.28 -26.65 24.59
N GLY A 471 12.99 -25.36 24.69
CA GLY A 471 13.46 -24.35 23.75
C GLY A 471 14.98 -24.14 23.82
N ALA A 472 15.62 -23.98 22.67
CA ALA A 472 17.04 -23.63 22.62
C ALA A 472 17.32 -22.23 23.20
N PRO A 473 18.50 -21.96 23.78
CA PRO A 473 18.82 -20.62 24.27
C PRO A 473 18.77 -19.58 23.13
N GLY A 474 17.75 -18.70 23.15
CA GLY A 474 17.58 -17.60 22.20
C GLY A 474 18.00 -16.25 22.79
N VAL A 475 18.16 -15.25 21.93
CA VAL A 475 18.53 -13.87 22.32
C VAL A 475 17.38 -13.19 23.04
N TRP A 476 16.17 -13.31 22.49
CA TRP A 476 14.96 -12.67 23.01
C TRP A 476 14.21 -13.57 23.99
N GLU A 477 13.98 -14.82 23.58
CA GLU A 477 13.35 -15.84 24.41
C GLU A 477 13.85 -17.25 24.05
N PRO A 478 13.73 -18.23 24.96
CA PRO A 478 14.06 -19.61 24.65
C PRO A 478 13.23 -20.16 23.48
N GLY A 479 13.92 -20.65 22.45
CA GLY A 479 13.33 -21.26 21.27
C GLY A 479 12.99 -20.29 20.15
N PHE A 480 13.44 -19.03 20.24
CA PHE A 480 13.26 -18.01 19.21
C PHE A 480 14.59 -17.30 18.92
N ASN A 481 14.91 -17.06 17.64
CA ASN A 481 15.99 -16.18 17.22
C ASN A 481 15.71 -15.59 15.85
N ASP A 482 16.10 -14.34 15.64
CA ASP A 482 16.04 -13.68 14.33
C ASP A 482 16.95 -14.39 13.30
N TYR A 483 16.60 -14.31 12.01
CA TYR A 483 17.45 -14.85 10.94
C TYR A 483 18.86 -14.25 10.98
N LYS A 484 18.98 -12.92 11.21
CA LYS A 484 20.28 -12.22 11.31
C LYS A 484 21.20 -12.79 12.40
N VAL A 485 20.64 -13.46 13.41
CA VAL A 485 21.40 -14.17 14.46
C VAL A 485 21.72 -15.58 13.99
N LEU A 486 20.72 -16.31 13.49
CA LEU A 486 20.87 -17.72 13.10
C LEU A 486 21.86 -17.92 11.94
N LYS A 487 21.96 -16.96 11.01
CA LYS A 487 22.93 -17.04 9.92
C LYS A 487 24.38 -17.11 10.41
N GLU A 488 24.67 -16.50 11.56
CA GLU A 488 26.01 -16.51 12.15
C GLU A 488 26.37 -17.85 12.80
N PHE A 489 25.38 -18.71 13.08
CA PHE A 489 25.63 -20.06 13.61
C PHE A 489 26.13 -21.03 12.53
N VAL A 490 25.96 -20.71 11.24
CA VAL A 490 26.34 -21.60 10.14
C VAL A 490 27.85 -21.92 10.21
N GLY A 491 28.19 -23.17 10.51
CA GLY A 491 29.58 -23.63 10.63
C GLY A 491 30.29 -23.21 11.92
N GLN A 492 29.58 -22.61 12.88
CA GLN A 492 30.08 -22.26 14.22
C GLN A 492 29.57 -23.26 15.26
N ASP A 493 30.32 -23.47 16.34
CA ASP A 493 29.90 -24.30 17.50
C ASP A 493 29.35 -25.70 17.16
N GLY A 494 29.83 -26.26 16.05
CA GLY A 494 29.41 -27.57 15.54
C GLY A 494 28.07 -27.58 14.80
N PHE A 495 27.41 -26.43 14.61
CA PHE A 495 26.19 -26.34 13.81
C PHE A 495 26.48 -26.62 12.34
N GLU A 496 25.83 -27.65 11.83
CA GLU A 496 25.78 -27.97 10.41
C GLU A 496 24.45 -27.50 9.83
N LEU A 497 24.51 -26.90 8.63
CA LEU A 497 23.34 -26.44 7.89
C LEU A 497 22.80 -27.57 7.02
N TYR A 498 21.52 -27.85 7.19
CA TYR A 498 20.75 -28.82 6.42
C TYR A 498 19.59 -28.11 5.71
N ARG A 499 19.11 -28.72 4.62
CA ARG A 499 17.96 -28.23 3.85
C ARG A 499 17.06 -29.39 3.44
N ASP A 500 15.78 -29.09 3.36
CA ASP A 500 14.80 -29.90 2.65
C ASP A 500 14.28 -29.06 1.47
N ASP A 501 14.89 -29.26 0.30
CA ASP A 501 14.56 -28.51 -0.91
C ASP A 501 13.13 -28.80 -1.41
N HIS A 502 12.54 -29.95 -1.04
CA HIS A 502 11.16 -30.25 -1.40
C HIS A 502 10.18 -29.47 -0.51
N ALA A 503 10.45 -29.46 0.79
CA ALA A 503 9.68 -28.74 1.78
C ALA A 503 9.95 -27.22 1.75
N GLY A 504 11.06 -26.76 1.18
CA GLY A 504 11.39 -25.34 1.03
C GLY A 504 11.78 -24.68 2.35
N THR A 505 12.66 -25.32 3.13
CA THR A 505 13.10 -24.82 4.45
C THR A 505 14.52 -25.27 4.80
N ALA A 506 15.16 -24.60 5.77
CA ALA A 506 16.49 -24.90 6.26
C ALA A 506 16.51 -25.14 7.77
N TRP A 507 17.53 -25.85 8.26
CA TRP A 507 17.76 -25.94 9.70
C TRP A 507 19.23 -26.13 10.04
N LEU A 508 19.58 -25.74 11.27
CA LEU A 508 20.88 -25.96 11.87
C LEU A 508 20.78 -27.01 12.96
N TYR A 509 21.78 -27.89 13.06
CA TYR A 509 21.89 -28.86 14.16
C TYR A 509 23.35 -29.07 14.55
N ASN A 510 23.66 -29.06 15.86
CA ASN A 510 25.01 -29.27 16.38
C ASN A 510 25.18 -30.55 17.22
N GLY A 511 24.20 -31.45 17.19
CA GLY A 511 24.16 -32.64 18.05
C GLY A 511 23.37 -32.48 19.35
N THR A 512 22.90 -31.28 19.67
CA THR A 512 22.01 -31.01 20.82
C THR A 512 20.97 -29.93 20.53
N ASP A 513 21.37 -28.83 19.92
CA ASP A 513 20.50 -27.70 19.61
C ASP A 513 20.10 -27.76 18.14
N PHE A 514 18.81 -27.54 17.88
CA PHE A 514 18.19 -27.55 16.57
C PHE A 514 17.49 -26.22 16.34
N TRP A 515 17.65 -25.61 15.16
CA TRP A 515 16.98 -24.38 14.75
C TRP A 515 16.42 -24.52 13.35
N ASN A 516 15.10 -24.43 13.16
CA ASN A 516 14.48 -24.33 11.83
C ASN A 516 14.10 -22.89 11.51
N PHE A 517 14.49 -22.44 10.33
CA PHE A 517 14.36 -21.06 9.85
C PHE A 517 14.40 -21.04 8.33
N ASP A 518 14.13 -19.88 7.74
CA ASP A 518 14.28 -19.66 6.31
C ASP A 518 15.51 -18.80 6.04
N ASP A 519 16.37 -19.30 5.15
CA ASP A 519 17.50 -18.57 4.60
C ASP A 519 17.16 -18.02 3.20
N PRO A 520 18.04 -17.25 2.55
CA PRO A 520 17.78 -16.72 1.21
C PRO A 520 17.43 -17.80 0.17
N THR A 521 17.93 -19.04 0.33
CA THR A 521 17.60 -20.13 -0.60
C THR A 521 16.16 -20.60 -0.38
N ALA A 522 15.75 -20.81 0.88
CA ALA A 522 14.38 -21.19 1.22
C ALA A 522 13.38 -20.09 0.84
N ILE A 523 13.70 -18.82 1.09
CA ILE A 523 12.86 -17.68 0.69
C ILE A 523 12.70 -17.60 -0.84
N ALA A 524 13.77 -17.79 -1.62
CA ALA A 524 13.66 -17.83 -3.08
C ALA A 524 12.79 -19.02 -3.56
N GLN A 525 12.92 -20.19 -2.94
CA GLN A 525 12.05 -21.35 -3.24
C GLN A 525 10.57 -21.06 -2.94
N LYS A 526 10.29 -20.35 -1.85
CA LYS A 526 8.94 -19.89 -1.48
C LYS A 526 8.38 -18.88 -2.48
N ALA A 527 9.18 -17.91 -2.90
CA ALA A 527 8.82 -16.97 -3.95
C ALA A 527 8.53 -17.65 -5.29
N ALA A 528 9.35 -18.62 -5.70
CA ALA A 528 9.07 -19.42 -6.89
C ALA A 528 7.75 -20.20 -6.77
N TRP A 529 7.44 -20.70 -5.57
CA TRP A 529 6.19 -21.39 -5.30
C TRP A 529 4.96 -20.46 -5.35
N VAL A 530 5.09 -19.23 -4.83
CA VAL A 530 4.06 -18.17 -4.97
C VAL A 530 3.71 -17.95 -6.43
N ARG A 531 4.72 -17.82 -7.31
CA ARG A 531 4.52 -17.71 -8.76
C ARG A 531 3.88 -18.95 -9.36
N GLU A 532 4.34 -20.14 -8.98
CA GLU A 532 3.81 -21.42 -9.45
C GLU A 532 2.31 -21.56 -9.15
N LYS A 533 1.87 -21.09 -7.97
CA LYS A 533 0.49 -21.21 -7.51
C LYS A 533 -0.40 -20.04 -7.89
N GLY A 534 0.16 -18.97 -8.47
CA GLY A 534 -0.59 -17.76 -8.80
C GLY A 534 -1.02 -16.96 -7.58
N LEU A 535 -0.27 -17.05 -6.48
CA LEU A 535 -0.52 -16.21 -5.30
C LEU A 535 -0.12 -14.76 -5.59
N SER A 536 -0.80 -13.80 -4.97
CA SER A 536 -0.56 -12.38 -5.27
C SER A 536 0.66 -11.79 -4.59
N GLY A 537 1.37 -12.52 -3.72
CA GLY A 537 2.58 -11.98 -3.11
C GLY A 537 3.21 -12.76 -1.96
N ILE A 538 4.14 -12.10 -1.28
CA ILE A 538 4.78 -12.52 -0.03
C ILE A 538 4.63 -11.44 1.04
N MET A 539 4.40 -11.88 2.27
CA MET A 539 4.40 -11.08 3.49
C MET A 539 5.48 -11.59 4.46
N THR A 540 6.16 -10.71 5.18
CA THR A 540 7.21 -11.10 6.13
C THR A 540 6.94 -10.66 7.56
N TRP A 541 7.09 -11.58 8.53
CA TRP A 541 7.20 -11.27 9.95
C TRP A 541 8.60 -11.56 10.50
N SER A 542 9.34 -10.60 11.02
CA SER A 542 9.22 -9.15 10.82
C SER A 542 10.50 -8.60 10.22
N LEU A 543 10.45 -7.40 9.61
CA LEU A 543 11.55 -6.84 8.82
C LEU A 543 12.85 -6.70 9.63
N ASP A 544 12.73 -6.43 10.92
CA ASP A 544 13.86 -6.31 11.86
C ASP A 544 14.61 -7.64 12.10
N GLY A 545 14.07 -8.78 11.65
CA GLY A 545 14.73 -10.09 11.70
C GLY A 545 15.69 -10.37 10.55
N ASP A 546 15.59 -9.60 9.45
CA ASP A 546 16.51 -9.68 8.31
C ASP A 546 17.89 -9.08 8.67
N ASP A 547 18.89 -9.37 7.86
CA ASP A 547 20.22 -8.79 8.06
C ASP A 547 20.37 -7.38 7.47
N GLU A 548 21.47 -6.70 7.81
CA GLU A 548 21.77 -5.33 7.35
C GLU A 548 21.85 -5.21 5.81
N GLN A 549 21.91 -6.31 5.06
CA GLN A 549 21.88 -6.31 3.60
C GLN A 549 20.47 -6.51 3.02
N GLY A 550 19.47 -6.77 3.86
CA GLY A 550 18.11 -7.13 3.43
C GLY A 550 18.10 -8.44 2.65
N SER A 551 18.92 -9.42 3.04
CA SER A 551 19.18 -10.62 2.25
C SER A 551 17.93 -11.46 1.99
N LEU A 552 17.01 -11.55 2.94
CA LEU A 552 15.76 -12.27 2.75
C LEU A 552 14.79 -11.50 1.85
N VAL A 553 14.68 -10.18 2.01
CA VAL A 553 13.87 -9.34 1.11
C VAL A 553 14.37 -9.40 -0.34
N ARG A 554 15.67 -9.31 -0.53
CA ARG A 554 16.30 -9.44 -1.86
C ARG A 554 16.04 -10.82 -2.48
N ALA A 555 15.98 -11.87 -1.67
CA ALA A 555 15.75 -13.22 -2.17
C ALA A 555 14.36 -13.38 -2.80
N PHE A 556 13.30 -12.94 -2.13
CA PHE A 556 11.97 -13.02 -2.76
C PHE A 556 11.79 -11.99 -3.87
N ASP A 557 12.34 -10.78 -3.74
CA ASP A 557 12.24 -9.76 -4.79
C ASP A 557 12.96 -10.18 -6.08
N GLY A 558 14.13 -10.82 -5.94
CA GLY A 558 14.88 -11.36 -7.06
C GLY A 558 14.11 -12.44 -7.81
N GLU A 559 13.34 -13.27 -7.12
CA GLU A 559 12.56 -14.34 -7.75
C GLU A 559 11.20 -13.88 -8.29
N LEU A 560 10.51 -12.98 -7.59
CA LEU A 560 9.22 -12.43 -8.03
C LEU A 560 9.39 -11.44 -9.20
N ASN A 561 10.37 -10.54 -9.11
CA ASN A 561 10.51 -9.40 -10.03
C ASN A 561 11.79 -9.41 -10.87
N GLY A 562 12.67 -10.41 -10.72
CA GLY A 562 13.92 -10.49 -11.48
C GLY A 562 14.98 -9.45 -11.09
N ARG A 563 14.86 -8.81 -9.91
CA ARG A 563 15.74 -7.74 -9.40
C ARG A 563 16.83 -8.23 -8.42
N GLY A 564 17.38 -9.41 -8.70
CA GLY A 564 18.33 -10.14 -7.84
C GLY A 564 19.71 -9.49 -7.66
#